data_AF-A0A520YUS9-F1
#
_entry.id   AF-A0A520YUS9-F1
#
_cell.length_a   1.000
_cell.length_b   1.000
_cell.length_c   1.000
_cell.angle_alpha   90.00
_cell.angle_beta   90.00
_cell.angle_gamma   90.00
#
_symmetry.space_group_name_H-M   'P 1'
#
loop_
_entity.id
_entity.type
_entity.pdbx_description
1 polymer ?
#
loop_
_entity_poly.entity_id
_entity_poly.type
_entity_poly.pdbx_seq_one_letter_code
_entity_poly.pdbx_strand_id
1 'polypeptide(L)'
;MKEQLYTMSIMSNAYMKMFPMEAEKKMPSGKRNAALEVPEFNKAWNLYRDTSLDIMKRYEYMAQCVDFTDKDTEAIKESKDIIAANLKAILDHIYYEKLINDPWLSRWFRDDNGKIAKEYVDIRRARQQRFLLKVLECKWDEEFWNFVRWVGAVHVPIFGFEDLYIPVRLNLALWGYIHQYLFNLFARELKNDPEKLRRITTAWTKLFWIIIDIYHIDYFGIWM
;
A
#
# COMPACT_ATOMS: atom_id res chain seq x y z
N MET A 1 -1.12 27.59 -3.43
CA MET A 1 0.26 27.36 -3.92
C MET A 1 1.34 27.72 -2.89
N LYS A 2 1.35 28.92 -2.27
CA LYS A 2 2.37 29.26 -1.24
C LYS A 2 2.27 28.45 0.05
N GLU A 3 1.05 28.09 0.50
CA GLU A 3 0.85 27.26 1.71
C GLU A 3 1.33 25.81 1.56
N GLN A 4 1.15 25.18 0.38
CA GLN A 4 1.61 23.82 0.08
C GLN A 4 3.14 23.71 0.05
N LEU A 5 3.82 24.73 -0.48
CA LEU A 5 5.29 24.80 -0.50
C LEU A 5 5.87 25.00 0.92
N TYR A 6 5.17 25.75 1.77
CA TYR A 6 5.60 26.01 3.14
C TYR A 6 5.42 24.78 4.05
N THR A 7 4.34 24.00 3.85
CA THR A 7 4.11 22.73 4.57
C THR A 7 5.12 21.64 4.17
N MET A 8 5.48 21.53 2.87
CA MET A 8 6.53 20.60 2.42
C MET A 8 7.90 20.88 3.05
N SER A 9 8.29 22.16 3.19
CA SER A 9 9.57 22.59 3.76
C SER A 9 9.70 22.24 5.25
N ILE A 10 8.63 22.42 6.03
CA ILE A 10 8.63 22.09 7.47
C ILE A 10 8.59 20.57 7.67
N MET A 11 7.84 19.85 6.83
CA MET A 11 7.78 18.37 6.87
C MET A 11 9.11 17.71 6.49
N SER A 12 9.88 18.29 5.57
CA SER A 12 11.23 17.82 5.23
C SER A 12 12.19 17.87 6.42
N ASN A 13 12.20 18.96 7.19
CA ASN A 13 13.09 19.09 8.36
C ASN A 13 12.66 18.21 9.55
N ALA A 14 11.34 18.06 9.78
CA ALA A 14 10.83 17.15 10.81
C ALA A 14 11.14 15.68 10.45
N TYR A 15 10.99 15.32 9.18
CA TYR A 15 11.36 14.01 8.64
C TYR A 15 12.86 13.73 8.83
N MET A 16 13.75 14.63 8.38
CA MET A 16 15.20 14.43 8.53
C MET A 16 15.67 14.37 9.99
N LYS A 17 14.92 14.94 10.93
CA LYS A 17 15.21 14.90 12.37
C LYS A 17 14.73 13.62 13.06
N MET A 18 13.61 13.03 12.61
CA MET A 18 13.13 11.71 13.06
C MET A 18 13.86 10.55 12.36
N PHE A 19 14.35 10.77 11.14
CA PHE A 19 14.99 9.79 10.28
C PHE A 19 16.40 10.26 9.90
N PRO A 20 17.38 10.25 10.84
CA PRO A 20 18.75 10.62 10.51
C PRO A 20 19.32 9.65 9.46
N MET A 21 20.01 10.20 8.45
CA MET A 21 20.65 9.45 7.35
C MET A 21 21.65 8.39 7.84
N GLU A 22 22.16 8.55 9.07
CA GLU A 22 23.07 7.63 9.73
C GLU A 22 22.51 7.16 11.07
N ALA A 23 22.22 5.86 11.19
CA ALA A 23 21.90 5.22 12.46
C ALA A 23 23.19 4.92 13.24
N GLU A 24 23.19 5.17 14.54
CA GLU A 24 24.25 4.69 15.46
C GLU A 24 24.35 3.16 15.40
N LYS A 25 25.58 2.63 15.32
CA LYS A 25 25.82 1.18 15.35
C LYS A 25 25.39 0.61 16.70
N LYS A 26 24.21 -0.01 16.76
CA LYS A 26 23.81 -0.84 17.91
C LYS A 26 24.50 -2.20 17.83
N MET A 27 25.25 -2.56 18.87
CA MET A 27 25.76 -3.94 19.03
C MET A 27 24.60 -4.84 19.51
N PRO A 28 24.33 -5.99 18.87
CA PRO A 28 23.24 -6.87 19.27
C PRO A 28 23.52 -7.45 20.66
N SER A 29 22.54 -7.37 21.57
CA SER A 29 22.62 -7.91 22.93
C SER A 29 22.18 -9.38 23.05
N GLY A 30 21.90 -10.05 21.93
CA GLY A 30 21.41 -11.45 21.89
C GLY A 30 22.49 -12.47 21.52
N LYS A 31 22.20 -13.76 21.76
CA LYS A 31 23.03 -14.88 21.25
C LYS A 31 23.22 -14.72 19.75
N ARG A 32 24.48 -14.69 19.29
CA ARG A 32 24.83 -14.69 17.87
C ARG A 32 24.11 -15.82 17.16
N ASN A 33 23.26 -15.49 16.21
CA ASN A 33 22.63 -16.46 15.33
C ASN A 33 23.43 -16.51 14.03
N ALA A 34 24.18 -17.60 13.84
CA ALA A 34 25.01 -17.79 12.64
C ALA A 34 24.21 -17.73 11.33
N ALA A 35 22.90 -18.00 11.36
CA ALA A 35 22.03 -17.84 10.20
C ALA A 35 21.86 -16.37 9.76
N LEU A 36 22.05 -15.41 10.69
CA LEU A 36 22.04 -13.98 10.38
C LEU A 36 23.41 -13.47 9.89
N GLU A 37 24.46 -14.30 9.99
CA GLU A 37 25.82 -13.97 9.52
C GLU A 37 26.06 -14.45 8.08
N VAL A 38 25.09 -15.14 7.48
CA VAL A 38 25.12 -15.57 6.07
C VAL A 38 25.22 -14.31 5.18
N PRO A 39 26.23 -14.21 4.29
CA PRO A 39 26.44 -13.01 3.46
C PRO A 39 25.21 -12.58 2.68
N GLU A 40 24.43 -13.54 2.17
CA GLU A 40 23.19 -13.34 1.45
C GLU A 40 22.09 -12.76 2.36
N PHE A 41 21.99 -13.26 3.59
CA PHE A 41 21.06 -12.72 4.58
C PHE A 41 21.45 -11.30 4.99
N ASN A 42 22.74 -11.07 5.27
CA ASN A 42 23.27 -9.74 5.58
C ASN A 42 23.06 -8.75 4.43
N LYS A 43 23.20 -9.20 3.18
CA LYS A 43 22.90 -8.38 2.00
C LYS A 43 21.42 -8.02 1.94
N ALA A 44 20.51 -8.97 2.14
CA ALA A 44 19.07 -8.72 2.18
C ALA A 44 18.65 -7.82 3.35
N TRP A 45 19.28 -8.00 4.52
CA TRP A 45 19.02 -7.20 5.71
C TRP A 45 19.53 -5.75 5.56
N ASN A 46 20.71 -5.54 4.97
CA ASN A 46 21.20 -4.18 4.71
C ASN A 46 20.42 -3.49 3.58
N LEU A 47 19.88 -4.27 2.63
CA LEU A 47 18.98 -3.76 1.61
C LEU A 47 17.71 -3.15 2.21
N TYR A 48 17.20 -3.68 3.32
CA TYR A 48 16.06 -3.09 4.04
C TYR A 48 16.31 -1.62 4.41
N ARG A 49 17.50 -1.29 4.93
CA ARG A 49 17.84 0.09 5.31
C ARG A 49 17.87 1.02 4.08
N ASP A 50 18.48 0.57 2.99
CA ASP A 50 18.57 1.37 1.76
C ASP A 50 17.21 1.56 1.09
N THR A 51 16.37 0.52 1.10
CA THR A 51 15.00 0.54 0.56
C THR A 51 14.00 1.31 1.44
N SER A 52 14.34 1.56 2.70
CA SER A 52 13.51 2.44 3.57
C SER A 52 13.69 3.93 3.25
N LEU A 53 14.83 4.29 2.63
CA LEU A 53 15.20 5.66 2.26
C LEU A 53 14.97 5.96 0.78
N ASP A 54 15.11 4.95 -0.09
CA ASP A 54 14.93 5.04 -1.53
C ASP A 54 13.76 4.16 -1.98
N ILE A 55 12.66 4.80 -2.34
CA ILE A 55 11.41 4.12 -2.68
C ILE A 55 11.53 3.30 -3.97
N MET A 56 12.36 3.74 -4.91
CA MET A 56 12.56 3.03 -6.18
C MET A 56 13.37 1.76 -5.96
N LYS A 57 14.41 1.81 -5.13
CA LYS A 57 15.12 0.58 -4.73
C LYS A 57 14.21 -0.41 -4.02
N ARG A 58 13.27 0.07 -3.19
CA ARG A 58 12.28 -0.81 -2.53
C ARG A 58 11.37 -1.48 -3.53
N TYR A 59 10.83 -0.70 -4.45
CA TYR A 59 10.02 -1.22 -5.54
C TYR A 59 10.79 -2.25 -6.36
N GLU A 60 12.00 -1.93 -6.82
CA GLU A 60 12.85 -2.82 -7.62
C GLU A 60 13.15 -4.13 -6.89
N TYR A 61 13.49 -4.05 -5.60
CA TYR A 61 13.70 -5.23 -4.76
C TYR A 61 12.45 -6.10 -4.68
N MET A 62 11.31 -5.51 -4.32
CA MET A 62 10.07 -6.28 -4.16
C MET A 62 9.59 -6.84 -5.49
N ALA A 63 9.73 -6.10 -6.59
CA ALA A 63 9.46 -6.56 -7.94
C ALA A 63 10.32 -7.77 -8.31
N GLN A 64 11.61 -7.79 -7.95
CA GLN A 64 12.47 -8.97 -8.13
C GLN A 64 12.00 -10.16 -7.28
N CYS A 65 11.59 -9.93 -6.03
CA CYS A 65 11.11 -10.99 -5.14
C CYS A 65 9.85 -11.70 -5.66
N VAL A 66 8.95 -10.97 -6.33
CA VAL A 66 7.70 -11.52 -6.88
C VAL A 66 7.74 -11.77 -8.38
N ASP A 67 8.92 -11.61 -9.01
CA ASP A 67 9.12 -11.73 -10.46
C ASP A 67 8.14 -10.84 -11.26
N PHE A 68 7.98 -9.58 -10.85
CA PHE A 68 7.14 -8.60 -11.52
C PHE A 68 7.88 -7.98 -12.71
N THR A 69 7.30 -8.12 -13.90
CA THR A 69 7.92 -7.75 -15.18
C THR A 69 7.00 -6.87 -16.03
N ASP A 70 7.50 -6.42 -17.18
CA ASP A 70 6.68 -5.72 -18.18
C ASP A 70 5.45 -6.53 -18.63
N LYS A 71 5.53 -7.87 -18.62
CA LYS A 71 4.37 -8.73 -18.96
C LYS A 71 3.25 -8.58 -17.94
N ASP A 72 3.58 -8.41 -16.66
CA ASP A 72 2.61 -8.18 -15.61
C ASP A 72 1.98 -6.78 -15.76
N THR A 73 2.79 -5.78 -16.09
CA THR A 73 2.32 -4.43 -16.42
C THR A 73 1.32 -4.43 -17.58
N GLU A 74 1.63 -5.14 -18.68
CA GLU A 74 0.71 -5.28 -19.81
C GLU A 74 -0.56 -6.01 -19.44
N ALA A 75 -0.49 -7.09 -18.64
CA ALA A 75 -1.68 -7.77 -18.16
C ALA A 75 -2.57 -6.87 -17.28
N ILE A 76 -1.99 -6.00 -16.44
CA ILE A 76 -2.76 -5.02 -15.66
C ILE A 76 -3.44 -4.01 -16.60
N LYS A 77 -2.73 -3.51 -17.62
CA LYS A 77 -3.32 -2.61 -18.64
C LYS A 77 -4.48 -3.29 -19.38
N GLU A 78 -4.36 -4.57 -19.74
CA GLU A 78 -5.44 -5.35 -20.37
C GLU A 78 -6.70 -5.46 -19.49
N SER A 79 -6.56 -5.34 -18.17
CA SER A 79 -7.68 -5.40 -17.22
C SER A 79 -8.40 -4.06 -17.02
N LYS A 80 -7.87 -2.96 -17.58
CA LYS A 80 -8.35 -1.60 -17.35
C LYS A 80 -9.84 -1.44 -17.68
N ASP A 81 -10.29 -1.98 -18.80
CA ASP A 81 -11.69 -1.85 -19.23
C ASP A 81 -12.65 -2.61 -18.31
N ILE A 82 -12.21 -3.78 -17.80
CA ILE A 82 -12.98 -4.56 -16.81
C ILE A 82 -13.14 -3.74 -15.52
N ILE A 83 -12.05 -3.17 -15.01
CA ILE A 83 -12.09 -2.36 -13.80
C ILE A 83 -12.89 -1.08 -14.02
N ALA A 84 -12.73 -0.40 -15.16
CA ALA A 84 -13.47 0.82 -15.47
C ALA A 84 -14.99 0.57 -15.54
N ALA A 85 -15.41 -0.51 -16.21
CA ALA A 85 -16.82 -0.90 -16.29
C ALA A 85 -17.42 -1.26 -14.92
N ASN A 86 -16.60 -1.75 -13.98
CA ASN A 86 -17.02 -2.18 -12.66
C ASN A 86 -16.64 -1.19 -11.53
N LEU A 87 -16.08 -0.03 -11.85
CA LEU A 87 -15.44 0.87 -10.88
C LEU A 87 -16.41 1.28 -9.76
N LYS A 88 -17.64 1.63 -10.12
CA LYS A 88 -18.67 1.99 -9.14
C LYS A 88 -18.98 0.81 -8.21
N ALA A 89 -19.17 -0.39 -8.75
CA ALA A 89 -19.48 -1.58 -7.97
C ALA A 89 -18.33 -1.98 -7.03
N ILE A 90 -17.08 -1.89 -7.50
CA ILE A 90 -15.89 -2.11 -6.66
C ILE A 90 -15.88 -1.17 -5.46
N LEU A 91 -16.09 0.13 -5.71
CA LEU A 91 -16.06 1.15 -4.65
C LEU A 91 -17.22 1.01 -3.67
N ASP A 92 -18.42 0.69 -4.17
CA ASP A 92 -19.61 0.48 -3.34
C ASP A 92 -19.44 -0.76 -2.45
N HIS A 93 -18.87 -1.84 -3.00
CA HIS A 93 -18.57 -3.04 -2.23
C HIS A 93 -17.55 -2.77 -1.11
N ILE A 94 -16.47 -2.03 -1.41
CA ILE A 94 -15.46 -1.69 -0.41
C ILE A 94 -16.05 -0.82 0.71
N TYR A 95 -16.74 0.27 0.36
CA TYR A 95 -17.15 1.27 1.35
C TYR A 95 -18.49 0.95 2.00
N TYR A 96 -19.52 0.68 1.20
CA TYR A 96 -20.88 0.57 1.70
C TYR A 96 -21.27 -0.86 2.10
N GLU A 97 -20.62 -1.88 1.56
CA GLU A 97 -20.87 -3.27 1.95
C GLU A 97 -19.88 -3.77 3.00
N LYS A 98 -18.57 -3.51 2.83
CA LYS A 98 -17.54 -3.96 3.75
C LYS A 98 -17.25 -2.99 4.90
N LEU A 99 -16.69 -1.81 4.62
CA LEU A 99 -16.10 -0.95 5.65
C LEU A 99 -17.11 -0.45 6.70
N ILE A 100 -18.27 0.05 6.27
CA ILE A 100 -19.25 0.63 7.21
C ILE A 100 -20.07 -0.41 7.98
N ASN A 101 -20.16 -1.64 7.47
CA ASN A 101 -20.93 -2.72 8.11
C ASN A 101 -20.07 -3.65 8.96
N ASP A 102 -18.74 -3.65 8.76
CA ASP A 102 -17.84 -4.47 9.55
C ASP A 102 -17.63 -3.86 10.95
N PRO A 103 -17.89 -4.60 12.05
CA PRO A 103 -17.77 -4.07 13.40
C PRO A 103 -16.33 -3.67 13.77
N TRP A 104 -15.32 -4.30 13.15
CA TRP A 104 -13.91 -4.01 13.40
C TRP A 104 -13.40 -2.81 12.60
N LEU A 105 -14.01 -2.51 11.44
CA LEU A 105 -13.58 -1.45 10.51
C LEU A 105 -14.44 -0.19 10.58
N SER A 106 -15.73 -0.32 10.91
CA SER A 106 -16.68 0.80 10.85
C SER A 106 -16.37 1.93 11.84
N ARG A 107 -15.60 1.68 12.91
CA ARG A 107 -15.25 2.69 13.92
C ARG A 107 -14.60 3.94 13.35
N TRP A 108 -13.77 3.82 12.29
CA TRP A 108 -13.10 4.98 11.66
C TRP A 108 -14.00 5.77 10.72
N PHE A 109 -15.25 5.32 10.54
CA PHE A 109 -16.26 5.96 9.70
C PHE A 109 -17.45 6.46 10.53
N ARG A 110 -17.32 6.49 11.86
CA ARG A 110 -18.35 6.99 12.77
C ARG A 110 -18.07 8.42 13.20
N ASP A 111 -19.13 9.19 13.42
CA ASP A 111 -19.09 10.49 14.07
C ASP A 111 -18.99 10.35 15.60
N ASP A 112 -18.94 11.49 16.29
CA ASP A 112 -18.86 11.55 17.76
C ASP A 112 -20.10 10.95 18.46
N ASN A 113 -21.21 10.78 17.73
CA ASN A 113 -22.44 10.13 18.22
C ASN A 113 -22.45 8.62 17.92
N GLY A 114 -21.38 8.07 17.36
CA GLY A 114 -21.25 6.67 16.97
C GLY A 114 -22.03 6.28 15.71
N LYS A 115 -22.61 7.24 14.96
CA LYS A 115 -23.33 7.00 13.70
C LYS A 115 -22.37 7.06 12.52
N ILE A 116 -22.67 6.36 11.43
CA ILE A 116 -21.84 6.43 10.21
C ILE A 116 -21.86 7.86 9.64
N ALA A 117 -20.69 8.48 9.57
CA ALA A 117 -20.47 9.80 8.99
C ALA A 117 -20.47 9.71 7.46
N LYS A 118 -21.67 9.75 6.85
CA LYS A 118 -21.86 9.52 5.41
C LYS A 118 -20.98 10.42 4.52
N GLU A 119 -20.89 11.71 4.81
CA GLU A 119 -20.08 12.65 4.03
C GLU A 119 -18.59 12.26 4.04
N TYR A 120 -18.10 11.86 5.21
CA TYR A 120 -16.73 11.38 5.35
C TYR A 120 -16.49 10.07 4.58
N VAL A 121 -17.45 9.14 4.61
CA VAL A 121 -17.41 7.91 3.79
C VAL A 121 -17.33 8.25 2.31
N ASP A 122 -18.16 9.18 1.83
CA ASP A 122 -18.20 9.59 0.42
C ASP A 122 -16.87 10.23 -0.03
N ILE A 123 -16.27 11.07 0.83
CA ILE A 123 -14.94 11.66 0.59
C ILE A 123 -13.86 10.57 0.51
N ARG A 124 -13.87 9.60 1.43
CA ARG A 124 -12.88 8.51 1.43
C ARG A 124 -13.06 7.59 0.21
N ARG A 125 -14.29 7.29 -0.17
CA ARG A 125 -14.63 6.56 -1.40
C ARG A 125 -14.09 7.25 -2.65
N ALA A 126 -14.25 8.57 -2.75
CA ALA A 126 -13.69 9.35 -3.86
C ALA A 126 -12.15 9.35 -3.87
N ARG A 127 -11.49 9.34 -2.71
CA ARG A 127 -10.03 9.19 -2.60
C ARG A 127 -9.58 7.80 -3.08
N GLN A 128 -10.29 6.74 -2.69
CA GLN A 128 -10.00 5.37 -3.17
C GLN A 128 -10.16 5.24 -4.68
N GLN A 129 -11.18 5.90 -5.26
CA GLN A 129 -11.34 5.96 -6.71
C GLN A 129 -10.10 6.56 -7.39
N ARG A 130 -9.60 7.69 -6.88
CA ARG A 130 -8.38 8.33 -7.42
C ARG A 130 -7.16 7.42 -7.29
N PHE A 131 -7.02 6.73 -6.16
CA PHE A 131 -5.93 5.78 -5.95
C PHE A 131 -5.99 4.65 -6.99
N LEU A 132 -7.15 4.00 -7.16
CA LEU A 132 -7.33 2.92 -8.14
C LEU A 132 -7.09 3.41 -9.58
N LEU A 133 -7.55 4.60 -9.93
CA LEU A 133 -7.28 5.18 -11.26
C LEU A 133 -5.79 5.42 -11.50
N LYS A 134 -5.05 5.92 -10.50
CA LYS A 134 -3.59 6.05 -10.58
C LYS A 134 -2.89 4.69 -10.77
N VAL A 135 -3.33 3.65 -10.07
CA VAL A 135 -2.83 2.28 -10.28
C VAL A 135 -3.03 1.83 -11.74
N LEU A 136 -4.20 2.13 -12.32
CA LEU A 136 -4.52 1.77 -13.71
C LEU A 136 -3.80 2.61 -14.77
N GLU A 137 -3.09 3.68 -14.40
CA GLU A 137 -2.17 4.37 -15.31
C GLU A 137 -0.94 3.53 -15.62
N CYS A 138 -0.61 2.56 -14.75
CA CYS A 138 0.54 1.66 -14.89
C CYS A 138 1.87 2.41 -15.08
N LYS A 139 2.01 3.54 -14.38
CA LYS A 139 3.24 4.32 -14.30
C LYS A 139 3.90 4.03 -12.96
N TRP A 140 4.89 3.15 -12.97
CA TRP A 140 5.58 2.67 -11.77
C TRP A 140 6.82 3.53 -11.47
N ASP A 141 6.66 4.85 -11.54
CA ASP A 141 7.73 5.81 -11.28
C ASP A 141 7.83 6.20 -9.79
N GLU A 142 8.84 6.99 -9.47
CA GLU A 142 9.08 7.46 -8.11
C GLU A 142 7.89 8.25 -7.54
N GLU A 143 7.18 9.02 -8.38
CA GLU A 143 6.00 9.77 -7.95
C GLU A 143 4.89 8.83 -7.50
N PHE A 144 4.61 7.79 -8.30
CA PHE A 144 3.58 6.80 -7.97
C PHE A 144 3.90 6.05 -6.68
N TRP A 145 5.13 5.57 -6.50
CA TRP A 145 5.47 4.80 -5.30
C TRP A 145 5.54 5.66 -4.04
N ASN A 146 6.02 6.90 -4.13
CA ASN A 146 5.90 7.86 -3.03
C ASN A 146 4.44 8.17 -2.70
N PHE A 147 3.58 8.25 -3.71
CA PHE A 147 2.14 8.39 -3.48
C PHE A 147 1.56 7.16 -2.76
N VAL A 148 1.94 5.93 -3.12
CA VAL A 148 1.52 4.72 -2.40
C VAL A 148 1.96 4.75 -0.94
N ARG A 149 3.23 5.08 -0.68
CA ARG A 149 3.76 5.24 0.69
C ARG A 149 2.95 6.28 1.46
N TRP A 150 2.67 7.45 0.86
CA TRP A 150 1.86 8.49 1.47
C TRP A 150 0.44 8.02 1.81
N VAL A 151 -0.21 7.23 0.93
CA VAL A 151 -1.52 6.64 1.24
C VAL A 151 -1.43 5.68 2.43
N GLY A 152 -0.33 4.95 2.60
CA GLY A 152 -0.08 4.14 3.79
C GLY A 152 0.09 4.97 5.06
N ALA A 153 1.00 5.94 4.98
CA ALA A 153 1.35 6.91 6.03
C ALA A 153 0.15 7.61 6.68
N VAL A 154 -0.90 7.95 5.92
CA VAL A 154 -2.09 8.61 6.49
C VAL A 154 -2.94 7.70 7.40
N HIS A 155 -2.61 6.42 7.55
CA HIS A 155 -3.29 5.48 8.44
C HIS A 155 -2.52 5.17 9.73
N VAL A 156 -1.37 5.84 9.93
CA VAL A 156 -0.53 5.76 11.12
C VAL A 156 -0.27 7.16 11.70
N PRO A 157 -0.04 7.28 13.01
CA PRO A 157 0.08 8.58 13.68
C PRO A 157 1.38 9.35 13.36
N ILE A 158 2.25 8.84 12.48
CA ILE A 158 3.57 9.41 12.15
C ILE A 158 3.47 10.74 11.40
N PHE A 159 2.37 11.00 10.68
CA PHE A 159 2.22 12.18 9.80
C PHE A 159 1.20 13.21 10.30
N GLY A 160 1.04 13.35 11.62
CA GLY A 160 0.36 14.50 12.25
C GLY A 160 -1.16 14.36 12.45
N PHE A 161 -1.75 13.18 12.20
CA PHE A 161 -3.06 12.81 12.73
C PHE A 161 -2.87 11.83 13.88
N GLU A 162 -2.49 12.35 15.05
CA GLU A 162 -2.18 11.54 16.25
C GLU A 162 -3.35 10.61 16.65
N ASP A 163 -4.59 11.03 16.38
CA ASP A 163 -5.80 10.29 16.70
C ASP A 163 -6.17 9.18 15.68
N LEU A 164 -5.50 9.13 14.53
CA LEU A 164 -5.79 8.16 13.48
C LEU A 164 -4.72 7.06 13.41
N TYR A 165 -5.05 5.91 14.00
CA TYR A 165 -4.33 4.66 13.80
C TYR A 165 -5.29 3.56 13.35
N ILE A 166 -5.04 2.98 12.18
CA ILE A 166 -5.70 1.74 11.74
C ILE A 166 -4.72 0.59 11.97
N PRO A 167 -5.00 -0.38 12.86
CA PRO A 167 -4.12 -1.51 13.12
C PRO A 167 -3.68 -2.24 11.85
N VAL A 168 -2.38 -2.52 11.71
CA VAL A 168 -1.79 -3.20 10.54
C VAL A 168 -2.53 -4.48 10.16
N ARG A 169 -2.94 -5.29 11.14
CA ARG A 169 -3.68 -6.53 10.92
C ARG A 169 -5.03 -6.33 10.21
N LEU A 170 -5.71 -5.20 10.49
CA LEU A 170 -6.98 -4.86 9.88
C LEU A 170 -6.78 -4.29 8.47
N ASN A 171 -5.69 -3.55 8.27
CA ASN A 171 -5.29 -3.08 6.94
C ASN A 171 -4.94 -4.26 6.02
N LEU A 172 -4.10 -5.20 6.48
CA LEU A 172 -3.78 -6.44 5.77
C LEU A 172 -5.01 -7.28 5.46
N ALA A 173 -5.94 -7.42 6.42
CA ALA A 173 -7.20 -8.13 6.20
C ALA A 173 -8.05 -7.46 5.12
N LEU A 174 -8.09 -6.12 5.09
CA LEU A 174 -8.81 -5.37 4.05
C LEU A 174 -8.16 -5.54 2.68
N TRP A 175 -6.83 -5.52 2.58
CA TRP A 175 -6.12 -5.80 1.33
C TRP A 175 -6.42 -7.20 0.80
N GLY A 176 -6.38 -8.22 1.66
CA GLY A 176 -6.74 -9.59 1.28
C GLY A 176 -8.19 -9.71 0.81
N TYR A 177 -9.11 -9.00 1.46
CA TYR A 177 -10.51 -8.94 1.05
C TYR A 177 -10.70 -8.28 -0.32
N ILE A 178 -10.07 -7.13 -0.56
CA ILE A 178 -10.12 -6.42 -1.85
C ILE A 178 -9.54 -7.29 -2.96
N HIS A 179 -8.40 -7.94 -2.69
CA HIS A 179 -7.75 -8.87 -3.62
C HIS A 179 -8.68 -10.01 -4.02
N GLN A 180 -9.30 -10.68 -3.04
CA GLN A 180 -10.29 -11.74 -3.29
C GLN A 180 -11.49 -11.24 -4.11
N TYR A 181 -12.02 -10.07 -3.79
CA TYR A 181 -13.16 -9.49 -4.52
C TYR A 181 -12.83 -9.24 -5.99
N LEU A 182 -11.68 -8.61 -6.27
CA LEU A 182 -11.25 -8.37 -7.65
C LEU A 182 -11.00 -9.69 -8.41
N PHE A 183 -10.59 -10.75 -7.73
CA PHE A 183 -10.32 -12.03 -8.37
C PHE A 183 -11.61 -12.73 -8.76
N ASN A 184 -12.62 -12.67 -7.90
CA ASN A 184 -13.95 -13.14 -8.23
C ASN A 184 -14.57 -12.35 -9.38
N LEU A 185 -14.33 -11.03 -9.42
CA LEU A 185 -14.71 -10.19 -10.56
C LEU A 185 -14.03 -10.68 -11.84
N PHE A 186 -12.69 -10.81 -11.86
CA PHE A 186 -11.98 -11.29 -13.05
C PHE A 186 -12.42 -12.69 -13.47
N ALA A 187 -12.62 -13.61 -12.52
CA ALA A 187 -13.07 -14.97 -12.80
C ALA A 187 -14.43 -14.98 -13.51
N ARG A 188 -15.33 -14.06 -13.14
CA ARG A 188 -16.64 -13.89 -13.80
C ARG A 188 -16.50 -13.29 -15.20
N GLU A 189 -15.78 -12.19 -15.33
CA GLU A 189 -15.67 -11.45 -16.60
C GLU A 189 -14.83 -12.20 -17.64
N LEU A 190 -13.85 -12.99 -17.21
CA LEU A 190 -12.93 -13.75 -18.06
C LEU A 190 -13.20 -15.25 -18.04
N LYS A 191 -14.42 -15.68 -17.67
CA LYS A 191 -14.80 -17.10 -17.59
C LYS A 191 -14.55 -17.89 -18.88
N ASN A 192 -14.58 -17.21 -20.03
CA ASN A 192 -14.37 -17.79 -21.36
C ASN A 192 -12.93 -17.63 -21.87
N ASP A 193 -12.03 -17.02 -21.09
CA ASP A 193 -10.61 -16.82 -21.44
C ASP A 193 -9.71 -17.16 -20.24
N PRO A 194 -9.51 -18.47 -19.96
CA PRO A 194 -8.76 -18.93 -18.79
C PRO A 194 -7.30 -18.47 -18.76
N GLU A 195 -6.65 -18.35 -19.93
CA GLU A 195 -5.27 -17.87 -19.99
C GLU A 195 -5.17 -16.38 -19.67
N LYS A 196 -6.09 -15.55 -20.19
CA LYS A 196 -6.15 -14.13 -19.82
C LYS A 196 -6.49 -13.96 -18.34
N LEU A 197 -7.43 -14.75 -17.81
CA LEU A 197 -7.72 -14.78 -16.38
C LEU A 197 -6.46 -15.08 -15.56
N ARG A 198 -5.71 -16.13 -15.92
CA ARG A 198 -4.50 -16.54 -15.22
C ARG A 198 -3.43 -15.45 -15.24
N ARG A 199 -3.16 -14.85 -16.41
CA ARG A 199 -2.16 -13.78 -16.54
C ARG A 199 -2.55 -12.54 -15.72
N ILE A 200 -3.80 -12.08 -15.84
CA ILE A 200 -4.30 -10.90 -15.12
C ILE A 200 -4.27 -11.11 -13.61
N THR A 201 -4.80 -12.24 -13.12
CA THR A 201 -4.80 -12.53 -11.68
C THR A 201 -3.38 -12.74 -11.14
N THR A 202 -2.48 -13.34 -11.90
CA THR A 202 -1.06 -13.44 -11.50
C THR A 202 -0.43 -12.04 -11.37
N ALA A 203 -0.60 -11.18 -12.37
CA ALA A 203 -0.04 -9.83 -12.37
C ALA A 203 -0.59 -8.96 -11.23
N TRP A 204 -1.91 -8.99 -11.01
CA TRP A 204 -2.53 -8.29 -9.88
C TRP A 204 -2.03 -8.84 -8.55
N THR A 205 -1.89 -10.16 -8.35
CA THR A 205 -1.34 -10.73 -7.11
C THR A 205 0.02 -10.13 -6.77
N LYS A 206 0.93 -10.10 -7.75
CA LYS A 206 2.27 -9.53 -7.58
C LYS A 206 2.21 -8.04 -7.24
N LEU A 207 1.40 -7.27 -7.98
CA LEU A 207 1.20 -5.84 -7.70
C LEU A 207 0.63 -5.59 -6.30
N PHE A 208 -0.35 -6.39 -5.86
CA PHE A 208 -0.90 -6.29 -4.51
C PHE A 208 0.19 -6.45 -3.46
N TRP A 209 1.07 -7.44 -3.60
CA TRP A 209 2.18 -7.63 -2.67
C TRP A 209 3.16 -6.46 -2.65
N ILE A 210 3.48 -5.89 -3.82
CA ILE A 210 4.35 -4.70 -3.92
C ILE A 210 3.68 -3.49 -3.26
N ILE A 211 2.40 -3.23 -3.55
CA ILE A 211 1.65 -2.14 -2.94
C ILE A 211 1.56 -2.34 -1.42
N ILE A 212 1.28 -3.56 -0.94
CA ILE A 212 1.21 -3.87 0.49
C ILE A 212 2.56 -3.59 1.16
N ASP A 213 3.68 -4.01 0.58
CA ASP A 213 5.01 -3.74 1.13
C ASP A 213 5.26 -2.23 1.29
N ILE A 214 5.05 -1.47 0.22
CA ILE A 214 5.32 -0.02 0.21
C ILE A 214 4.33 0.75 1.09
N TYR A 215 3.05 0.37 1.07
CA TYR A 215 2.01 0.98 1.88
C TYR A 215 2.28 0.80 3.39
N HIS A 216 2.91 -0.31 3.77
CA HIS A 216 3.15 -0.63 5.18
C HIS A 216 4.53 -0.20 5.68
N ILE A 217 5.33 0.54 4.90
CA ILE A 217 6.64 1.05 5.35
C ILE A 217 6.51 1.75 6.71
N ASP A 218 5.61 2.73 6.81
CA ASP A 218 5.48 3.55 8.01
C ASP A 218 4.66 2.87 9.13
N TYR A 219 4.21 1.63 8.92
CA TYR A 219 3.63 0.79 9.97
C TYR A 219 4.68 0.07 10.82
N PHE A 220 5.87 -0.12 10.27
CA PHE A 220 6.99 -0.77 10.94
C PHE A 220 7.97 0.31 11.38
N GLY A 221 8.38 0.28 12.65
CA GLY A 221 9.38 1.25 13.14
C GLY A 221 10.72 1.06 12.44
N ILE A 222 11.55 2.10 12.42
CA ILE A 222 12.85 2.24 11.73
C ILE A 222 13.87 1.08 12.00
N TRP A 223 13.58 0.18 12.95
CA TRP A 223 14.48 -0.86 13.47
C TRP A 223 14.05 -2.30 13.17
N MET A 224 12.82 -2.49 12.68
CA MET A 224 12.49 -3.65 11.83
C MET A 224 12.83 -3.25 10.41
#